data_AF-A0A397F9R8-F1
#
_entry.id   AF-A0A397F9R8-F1
#
_cell.length_a   1.000
_cell.length_b   1.000
_cell.length_c   1.000
_cell.angle_alpha   90.00
_cell.angle_beta   90.00
_cell.angle_gamma   90.00
#
_symmetry.space_group_name_H-M   'P 1'
#
loop_
_entity.id
_entity.type
_entity.pdbx_description
1 polymer ?
#
loop_
_entity_poly.entity_id
_entity_poly.type
_entity_poly.pdbx_seq_one_letter_code
_entity_poly.pdbx_strand_id
1 'polypeptide(L)'
;MQCRSVYRLLGQFGGDLPMMFGAHNPQFRNLLEKIQPTNAPHVQMASLSELCEQLTMSSSEEMLALSGFRADAFVPVLATLVAAPPSDSMDILLLACRALATILDVMPSAVDIAVAANVVASLCDKLLNIEYMDVAELALRMLERLCSSSAGRAAALHENGVVALLQFVDFFAVDVQRTAARTAALLCTDATSIPTLQSTGGLQLVHALTRSFDADIVYHGIDCLDR
;
A
#
# COMPACT_ATOMS: atom_id res chain seq x y z
N MET A 1 -20.63 -7.53 63.46
CA MET A 1 -20.33 -6.18 62.92
C MET A 1 -19.03 -6.30 62.13
N GLN A 2 -18.83 -5.91 60.88
CA GLN A 2 -19.67 -5.40 59.78
C GLN A 2 -18.67 -5.20 58.63
N CYS A 3 -18.70 -6.02 57.57
CA CYS A 3 -18.05 -5.75 56.26
C CYS A 3 -18.21 -6.94 55.30
N ARG A 4 -19.44 -7.35 55.01
CA ARG A 4 -19.75 -8.34 53.95
C ARG A 4 -20.79 -7.84 52.94
N SER A 5 -21.03 -6.53 52.87
CA SER A 5 -22.17 -5.97 52.12
C SER A 5 -21.81 -4.75 51.25
N VAL A 6 -20.73 -4.85 50.47
CA VAL A 6 -20.44 -3.86 49.41
C VAL A 6 -20.39 -4.52 48.02
N TYR A 7 -20.11 -5.82 47.92
CA TYR A 7 -20.06 -6.53 46.63
C TYR A 7 -21.41 -7.02 46.09
N ARG A 8 -22.54 -6.74 46.76
CA ARG A 8 -23.87 -7.25 46.37
C ARG A 8 -24.86 -6.18 45.91
N LEU A 9 -24.42 -4.93 45.70
CA LEU A 9 -25.28 -3.81 45.28
C LEU A 9 -24.80 -3.03 44.04
N LEU A 10 -23.77 -3.51 43.34
CA LEU A 10 -23.37 -2.98 42.01
C LEU A 10 -23.69 -3.95 40.85
N GLY A 11 -24.57 -4.91 41.09
CA GLY A 11 -25.04 -5.86 40.08
C GLY A 11 -26.49 -5.65 39.64
N GLN A 12 -27.06 -4.44 39.79
CA GLN A 12 -28.51 -4.28 39.61
C GLN A 12 -29.04 -3.01 38.95
N PHE A 13 -28.21 -2.16 38.36
CA PHE A 13 -28.70 -1.08 37.50
C PHE A 13 -27.72 -0.79 36.37
N GLY A 14 -28.08 -1.25 35.16
CA GLY A 14 -27.31 -1.07 33.93
C GLY A 14 -27.68 -2.13 32.90
N GLY A 15 -28.99 -2.32 32.70
CA GLY A 15 -29.51 -3.08 31.56
C GLY A 15 -29.20 -2.35 30.26
N ASP A 16 -29.02 -3.14 29.21
CA ASP A 16 -29.13 -2.77 27.80
C ASP A 16 -28.17 -1.70 27.28
N LEU A 17 -26.88 -1.98 27.35
CA LEU A 17 -26.01 -1.64 26.23
C LEU A 17 -26.00 -2.85 25.28
N PRO A 18 -26.53 -2.74 24.05
CA PRO A 18 -26.30 -3.80 23.07
C PRO A 18 -24.79 -3.85 22.83
N MET A 19 -24.16 -4.97 23.24
CA MET A 19 -22.85 -5.40 22.76
C MET A 19 -22.97 -5.76 21.27
N MET A 20 -23.27 -4.77 20.43
CA MET A 20 -23.35 -4.84 18.97
C MET A 20 -22.07 -4.34 18.29
N PHE A 21 -20.93 -4.48 18.96
CA PHE A 21 -19.63 -4.17 18.38
C PHE A 21 -18.78 -5.45 18.46
N GLY A 22 -18.69 -6.16 17.34
CA GLY A 22 -17.84 -7.37 17.21
C GLY A 22 -18.46 -8.57 16.50
N ALA A 23 -19.69 -8.48 15.99
CA ALA A 23 -20.21 -9.49 15.08
C ALA A 23 -19.63 -9.25 13.69
N HIS A 24 -18.53 -9.95 13.37
CA HIS A 24 -17.93 -10.07 12.03
C HIS A 24 -18.91 -9.73 10.90
N ASN A 25 -18.70 -8.64 10.16
CA ASN A 25 -19.54 -8.35 9.01
C ASN A 25 -19.40 -9.50 8.00
N PRO A 26 -20.47 -10.28 7.71
CA PRO A 26 -20.39 -11.36 6.73
C PRO A 26 -20.06 -10.83 5.33
N GLN A 27 -20.26 -9.52 5.09
CA GLN A 27 -19.99 -8.88 3.81
C GLN A 27 -18.52 -8.97 3.41
N PHE A 28 -17.56 -8.63 4.27
CA PHE A 28 -16.13 -8.73 3.92
C PHE A 28 -15.69 -10.17 3.67
N ARG A 29 -16.24 -11.14 4.42
CA ARG A 29 -15.96 -12.56 4.14
C ARG A 29 -16.49 -12.98 2.76
N ASN A 30 -17.73 -12.61 2.44
CA ASN A 30 -18.32 -12.88 1.12
C ASN A 30 -17.54 -12.19 -0.01
N LEU A 31 -17.07 -10.96 0.21
CA LEU A 31 -16.23 -10.24 -0.77
C LEU A 31 -14.91 -10.96 -0.99
N LEU A 32 -14.23 -11.36 0.09
CA LEU A 32 -12.97 -12.07 0.01
C LEU A 32 -13.10 -13.40 -0.75
N GLU A 33 -14.20 -14.12 -0.57
CA GLU A 33 -14.48 -15.35 -1.32
C GLU A 33 -14.68 -15.09 -2.81
N LYS A 34 -15.31 -13.96 -3.18
CA LYS A 34 -15.60 -13.61 -4.58
C LYS A 34 -14.42 -12.99 -5.33
N ILE A 35 -13.52 -12.30 -4.64
CA ILE A 35 -12.34 -11.65 -5.24
C ILE A 35 -11.25 -12.65 -5.61
N GLN A 36 -11.31 -13.89 -5.13
CA GLN A 36 -10.30 -14.90 -5.39
C GLN A 36 -9.97 -15.02 -6.90
N PRO A 37 -8.67 -15.15 -7.27
CA PRO A 37 -8.25 -15.26 -8.66
C PRO A 37 -8.90 -16.43 -9.43
N THR A 38 -9.39 -17.44 -8.72
CA THR A 38 -10.07 -18.61 -9.28
C THR A 38 -11.49 -18.33 -9.79
N ASN A 39 -12.09 -17.21 -9.41
CA ASN A 39 -13.45 -16.87 -9.83
C ASN A 39 -13.48 -16.20 -11.20
N ALA A 40 -14.66 -16.13 -11.81
CA ALA A 40 -14.82 -15.47 -13.10
C ALA A 40 -14.51 -13.96 -13.01
N PRO A 41 -13.86 -13.34 -14.03
CA PRO A 41 -13.45 -11.93 -14.01
C PRO A 41 -14.57 -10.95 -13.64
N HIS A 42 -15.78 -11.12 -14.19
CA HIS A 42 -16.92 -10.27 -13.88
C HIS A 42 -17.34 -10.31 -12.40
N VAL A 43 -17.20 -11.45 -11.73
CA VAL A 43 -17.48 -11.60 -10.29
C VAL A 43 -16.41 -10.87 -9.47
N GLN A 44 -15.15 -11.02 -9.87
CA GLN A 44 -14.03 -10.33 -9.23
C GLN A 44 -14.19 -8.81 -9.36
N MET A 45 -14.46 -8.30 -10.57
CA MET A 45 -14.67 -6.87 -10.82
C MET A 45 -15.78 -6.27 -9.97
N ALA A 46 -16.96 -6.91 -9.96
CA ALA A 46 -18.09 -6.42 -9.16
C ALA A 46 -17.75 -6.38 -7.66
N SER A 47 -17.05 -7.41 -7.17
CA SER A 47 -16.70 -7.53 -5.75
C SER A 47 -15.54 -6.59 -5.36
N LEU A 48 -14.58 -6.36 -6.24
CA LEU A 48 -13.51 -5.39 -6.06
C LEU A 48 -14.04 -3.95 -6.06
N SER A 49 -15.01 -3.65 -6.93
CA SER A 49 -15.70 -2.35 -6.93
C SER A 49 -16.42 -2.11 -5.61
N GLU A 50 -17.21 -3.09 -5.15
CA GLU A 50 -17.90 -3.02 -3.86
C GLU A 50 -16.91 -2.87 -2.68
N LEU A 51 -15.77 -3.59 -2.74
CA LEU A 51 -14.70 -3.46 -1.74
C LEU A 51 -14.13 -2.04 -1.71
N CYS A 52 -13.81 -1.45 -2.87
CA CYS A 52 -13.27 -0.09 -2.95
C CYS A 52 -14.23 0.94 -2.35
N GLU A 53 -15.53 0.81 -2.60
CA GLU A 53 -16.56 1.68 -2.01
C GLU A 53 -16.59 1.57 -0.48
N GLN A 54 -16.58 0.35 0.06
CA GLN A 54 -16.57 0.12 1.51
C GLN A 54 -15.32 0.65 2.20
N LEU A 55 -14.15 0.46 1.58
CA LEU A 55 -12.88 0.98 2.08
C LEU A 55 -12.89 2.51 2.10
N THR A 56 -13.40 3.15 1.04
CA THR A 56 -13.45 4.62 0.93
C THR A 56 -14.41 5.25 1.94
N MET A 57 -15.49 4.56 2.31
CA MET A 57 -16.43 5.02 3.34
C MET A 57 -15.86 4.93 4.76
N SER A 58 -14.81 4.14 4.97
CA SER A 58 -14.20 3.90 6.28
C SER A 58 -12.97 4.80 6.44
N SER A 59 -13.09 5.84 7.25
CA SER A 59 -12.03 6.86 7.38
C SER A 59 -10.92 6.52 8.37
N SER A 60 -11.01 5.41 9.12
CA SER A 60 -9.99 5.01 10.09
C SER A 60 -9.83 3.49 10.19
N GLU A 61 -8.63 3.07 10.61
CA GLU A 61 -8.30 1.66 10.86
C GLU A 61 -9.25 1.01 11.88
N GLU A 62 -9.63 1.73 12.94
CA GLU A 62 -10.53 1.21 13.97
C GLU A 62 -11.93 0.91 13.41
N MET A 63 -12.45 1.75 12.51
CA MET A 63 -13.75 1.51 11.87
C MET A 63 -13.71 0.26 10.97
N LEU A 64 -12.62 0.07 10.22
CA LEU A 64 -12.42 -1.14 9.42
C LEU A 64 -12.28 -2.38 10.31
N ALA A 65 -11.51 -2.29 11.39
CA ALA A 65 -11.38 -3.40 12.34
C ALA A 65 -12.72 -3.76 13.02
N LEU A 66 -13.50 -2.75 13.44
CA LEU A 66 -14.83 -2.94 14.05
C LEU A 66 -15.84 -3.56 13.08
N SER A 67 -15.74 -3.23 11.79
CA SER A 67 -16.55 -3.87 10.75
C SER A 67 -16.07 -5.29 10.40
N GLY A 68 -14.98 -5.77 11.00
CA GLY A 68 -14.45 -7.13 10.81
C GLY A 68 -13.60 -7.28 9.54
N PHE A 69 -13.09 -6.17 8.98
CA PHE A 69 -12.11 -6.21 7.91
C PHE A 69 -10.80 -6.84 8.37
N ARG A 70 -10.16 -7.61 7.48
CA ARG A 70 -8.96 -8.39 7.78
C ARG A 70 -7.86 -8.13 6.76
N ALA A 71 -7.00 -7.15 7.01
CA ALA A 71 -5.90 -6.80 6.12
C ALA A 71 -5.00 -8.02 5.83
N ASP A 72 -4.76 -8.88 6.83
CA ASP A 72 -3.99 -10.12 6.71
C ASP A 72 -4.58 -11.13 5.71
N ALA A 73 -5.89 -11.08 5.48
CA ALA A 73 -6.57 -11.95 4.52
C ALA A 73 -6.71 -11.30 3.13
N PHE A 74 -6.97 -9.99 3.07
CA PHE A 74 -7.18 -9.27 1.82
C PHE A 74 -5.89 -8.94 1.08
N VAL A 75 -4.85 -8.48 1.79
CA VAL A 75 -3.60 -8.03 1.17
C VAL A 75 -2.94 -9.10 0.29
N PRO A 76 -2.81 -10.37 0.71
CA PRO A 76 -2.21 -11.41 -0.14
C PRO A 76 -2.99 -11.69 -1.44
N VAL A 77 -4.33 -11.63 -1.36
CA VAL A 77 -5.20 -11.83 -2.53
C VAL A 77 -5.05 -10.66 -3.50
N LEU A 78 -5.09 -9.42 -2.99
CA LEU A 78 -4.89 -8.22 -3.80
C LEU A 78 -3.48 -8.19 -4.42
N ALA A 79 -2.45 -8.57 -3.66
CA ALA A 79 -1.07 -8.67 -4.15
C ALA A 79 -0.98 -9.63 -5.36
N THR A 80 -1.67 -10.77 -5.29
CA THR A 80 -1.72 -11.74 -6.39
C THR A 80 -2.36 -11.13 -7.64
N LEU A 81 -3.47 -10.41 -7.48
CA LEU A 81 -4.18 -9.74 -8.59
C LEU A 81 -3.37 -8.58 -9.20
N VAL A 82 -2.59 -7.86 -8.39
CA VAL A 82 -1.70 -6.79 -8.87
C VAL A 82 -0.50 -7.38 -9.63
N ALA A 83 0.07 -8.48 -9.14
CA ALA A 83 1.19 -9.15 -9.78
C ALA A 83 0.79 -9.73 -11.15
N ALA A 84 -0.30 -10.50 -11.16
CA ALA A 84 -0.76 -11.25 -12.32
C ALA A 84 -2.29 -11.14 -12.47
N PRO A 85 -2.81 -10.00 -12.98
CA PRO A 85 -4.23 -9.87 -13.24
C PRO A 85 -4.66 -10.88 -14.32
N PRO A 86 -5.93 -11.33 -14.31
CA PRO A 86 -6.48 -12.14 -15.40
C PRO A 86 -6.27 -11.46 -16.76
N SER A 87 -5.99 -12.25 -17.80
CA SER A 87 -5.69 -11.73 -19.14
C SER A 87 -6.76 -10.74 -19.62
N ASP A 88 -6.31 -9.58 -20.12
CA ASP A 88 -7.15 -8.51 -20.68
C ASP A 88 -8.10 -7.81 -19.68
N SER A 89 -7.80 -7.89 -18.37
CA SER A 89 -8.64 -7.32 -17.30
C SER A 89 -7.99 -6.12 -16.61
N MET A 90 -7.74 -5.04 -17.35
CA MET A 90 -7.23 -3.75 -16.82
C MET A 90 -8.04 -3.26 -15.62
N ASP A 91 -9.38 -3.39 -15.68
CA ASP A 91 -10.26 -2.95 -14.59
C ASP A 91 -10.00 -3.72 -13.28
N ILE A 92 -9.67 -5.01 -13.36
CA ILE A 92 -9.33 -5.81 -12.16
C ILE A 92 -8.03 -5.30 -11.57
N LEU A 93 -7.00 -5.07 -12.40
CA LEU A 93 -5.72 -4.53 -11.95
C LEU A 93 -5.92 -3.16 -11.28
N LEU A 94 -6.66 -2.26 -11.92
CA LEU A 94 -6.92 -0.93 -11.40
C LEU A 94 -7.69 -0.97 -10.07
N LEU A 95 -8.77 -1.76 -9.98
CA LEU A 95 -9.54 -1.90 -8.75
C LEU A 95 -8.73 -2.57 -7.63
N ALA A 96 -7.90 -3.56 -7.94
CA ALA A 96 -7.02 -4.20 -6.96
C ALA A 96 -5.96 -3.21 -6.43
N CYS A 97 -5.32 -2.45 -7.32
CA CYS A 97 -4.38 -1.38 -6.94
C CYS A 97 -5.06 -0.32 -6.07
N ARG A 98 -6.27 0.12 -6.43
CA ARG A 98 -7.04 1.10 -5.64
C ARG A 98 -7.38 0.57 -4.26
N ALA A 99 -7.92 -0.64 -4.16
CA ALA A 99 -8.23 -1.27 -2.87
C ALA A 99 -6.97 -1.39 -2.00
N LEU A 100 -5.85 -1.86 -2.57
CA LEU A 100 -4.59 -2.00 -1.85
C LEU A 100 -4.03 -0.66 -1.39
N ALA A 101 -4.05 0.36 -2.25
CA ALA A 101 -3.63 1.71 -1.90
C ALA A 101 -4.47 2.28 -0.75
N THR A 102 -5.80 2.13 -0.79
CA THR A 102 -6.69 2.58 0.30
C THR A 102 -6.40 1.84 1.60
N ILE A 103 -6.15 0.52 1.56
CA ILE A 103 -5.76 -0.25 2.75
C ILE A 103 -4.46 0.30 3.34
N LEU A 104 -3.43 0.54 2.51
CA LEU A 104 -2.14 1.05 2.96
C LEU A 104 -2.20 2.48 3.51
N ASP A 105 -3.11 3.31 2.99
CA ASP A 105 -3.35 4.67 3.45
C ASP A 105 -4.08 4.72 4.80
N VAL A 106 -5.07 3.83 4.99
CA VAL A 106 -5.91 3.82 6.20
C VAL A 106 -5.31 2.97 7.32
N MET A 107 -4.57 1.91 6.99
CA MET A 107 -4.05 0.92 7.95
C MET A 107 -2.52 0.84 7.89
N PRO A 108 -1.80 1.58 8.75
CA PRO A 108 -0.35 1.46 8.87
C PRO A 108 0.12 0.02 9.17
N SER A 109 -0.69 -0.76 9.89
CA SER A 109 -0.42 -2.18 10.19
C SER A 109 -0.35 -3.08 8.95
N ALA A 110 -0.94 -2.66 7.83
CA ALA A 110 -0.94 -3.43 6.59
C ALA A 110 0.38 -3.31 5.80
N VAL A 111 1.24 -2.35 6.11
CA VAL A 111 2.52 -2.12 5.40
C VAL A 111 3.41 -3.36 5.45
N ASP A 112 3.66 -3.90 6.64
CA ASP A 112 4.54 -5.06 6.79
C ASP A 112 3.92 -6.32 6.18
N ILE A 113 2.59 -6.44 6.21
CA ILE A 113 1.85 -7.53 5.55
C ILE A 113 2.04 -7.45 4.03
N ALA A 114 1.93 -6.24 3.45
CA ALA A 114 2.10 -6.02 2.02
C ALA A 114 3.54 -6.27 1.55
N VAL A 115 4.53 -5.87 2.35
CA VAL A 115 5.94 -6.20 2.08
C VAL A 115 6.14 -7.72 2.10
N ALA A 116 5.64 -8.41 3.12
CA ALA A 116 5.71 -9.88 3.21
C ALA A 116 4.96 -10.60 2.07
N ALA A 117 3.94 -9.97 1.50
CA ALA A 117 3.18 -10.46 0.35
C ALA A 117 3.82 -10.12 -1.02
N ASN A 118 5.07 -9.63 -1.07
CA ASN A 118 5.79 -9.25 -2.29
C ASN A 118 5.09 -8.17 -3.13
N VAL A 119 4.32 -7.28 -2.49
CA VAL A 119 3.71 -6.14 -3.19
C VAL A 119 4.79 -5.25 -3.80
N VAL A 120 5.89 -4.99 -3.10
CA VAL A 120 6.99 -4.13 -3.58
C VAL A 120 7.52 -4.57 -4.95
N ALA A 121 7.83 -5.86 -5.11
CA ALA A 121 8.31 -6.41 -6.38
C ALA A 121 7.29 -6.22 -7.51
N SER A 122 6.01 -6.46 -7.20
CA SER A 122 4.91 -6.29 -8.17
C SER A 122 4.78 -4.83 -8.63
N LEU A 123 4.92 -3.86 -7.72
CA LEU A 123 4.85 -2.44 -8.06
C LEU A 123 6.08 -1.97 -8.84
N CYS A 124 7.28 -2.42 -8.48
CA CYS A 124 8.49 -2.14 -9.25
C CYS A 124 8.37 -2.67 -10.68
N ASP A 125 7.84 -3.89 -10.87
CA ASP A 125 7.55 -4.43 -12.21
C ASP A 125 6.58 -3.54 -13.01
N LYS A 126 5.47 -3.08 -12.41
CA LYS A 126 4.52 -2.18 -13.09
C LYS A 126 5.11 -0.83 -13.47
N LEU A 127 6.10 -0.32 -12.73
CA LEU A 127 6.79 0.92 -13.06
C LEU A 127 7.89 0.74 -14.11
N LEU A 128 8.52 -0.44 -14.16
CA LEU A 128 9.49 -0.76 -15.21
C LEU A 128 8.80 -1.12 -16.54
N ASN A 129 7.59 -1.66 -16.46
CA ASN A 129 6.75 -2.08 -17.59
C ASN A 129 5.41 -1.33 -17.57
N ILE A 130 5.45 0.00 -17.77
CA ILE A 130 4.23 0.83 -17.73
C ILE A 130 3.32 0.50 -18.91
N GLU A 131 2.22 -0.19 -18.62
CA GLU A 131 1.13 -0.42 -19.56
C GLU A 131 0.00 0.62 -19.40
N TYR A 132 -0.23 1.08 -18.17
CA TYR A 132 -1.33 1.98 -17.81
C TYR A 132 -0.84 3.09 -16.86
N MET A 133 -1.06 4.35 -17.25
CA MET A 133 -0.56 5.51 -16.49
C MET A 133 -1.17 5.60 -15.09
N ASP A 134 -2.48 5.36 -14.96
CA ASP A 134 -3.18 5.39 -13.67
C ASP A 134 -2.64 4.33 -12.70
N VAL A 135 -2.26 3.16 -13.21
CA VAL A 135 -1.66 2.09 -12.40
C VAL A 135 -0.25 2.50 -11.95
N ALA A 136 0.52 3.14 -12.83
CA ALA A 136 1.86 3.61 -12.49
C ALA A 136 1.83 4.70 -11.41
N GLU A 137 0.88 5.64 -11.47
CA GLU A 137 0.69 6.65 -10.43
C GLU A 137 0.33 6.02 -9.08
N LEU A 138 -0.61 5.07 -9.08
CA LEU A 138 -0.96 4.31 -7.88
C LEU A 138 0.22 3.50 -7.34
N ALA A 139 1.03 2.89 -8.21
CA ALA A 139 2.21 2.12 -7.82
C ALA A 139 3.26 3.01 -7.12
N LEU A 140 3.52 4.20 -7.66
CA LEU A 140 4.41 5.20 -7.05
C LEU A 140 3.94 5.60 -5.65
N ARG A 141 2.66 5.93 -5.49
CA ARG A 141 2.05 6.28 -4.19
C ARG A 141 2.17 5.14 -3.19
N MET A 142 1.87 3.91 -3.61
CA MET A 142 1.99 2.73 -2.74
C MET A 142 3.45 2.45 -2.35
N LEU A 143 4.39 2.61 -3.27
CA LEU A 143 5.83 2.46 -2.97
C LEU A 143 6.30 3.49 -1.95
N GLU A 144 5.91 4.76 -2.06
CA GLU A 144 6.20 5.78 -1.04
C GLU A 144 5.73 5.30 0.36
N ARG A 145 4.50 4.78 0.43
CA ARG A 145 3.95 4.28 1.69
C ARG A 145 4.74 3.07 2.21
N LEU A 146 5.02 2.08 1.36
CA LEU A 146 5.76 0.88 1.75
C LEU A 146 7.20 1.20 2.20
N CYS A 147 7.87 2.13 1.53
CA CYS A 147 9.25 2.56 1.83
C CYS A 147 9.39 3.36 3.14
N SER A 148 8.29 3.63 3.84
CA SER A 148 8.36 4.17 5.20
C SER A 148 8.91 3.16 6.22
N SER A 149 8.70 1.85 5.99
CA SER A 149 9.29 0.80 6.82
C SER A 149 10.66 0.40 6.30
N SER A 150 11.55 -0.02 7.20
CA SER A 150 12.89 -0.49 6.83
C SER A 150 12.82 -1.73 5.92
N ALA A 151 11.89 -2.65 6.21
CA ALA A 151 11.66 -3.82 5.39
C ALA A 151 11.22 -3.46 3.97
N GLY A 152 10.33 -2.47 3.82
CA GLY A 152 9.90 -1.97 2.52
C GLY A 152 11.04 -1.34 1.72
N ARG A 153 11.91 -0.55 2.36
CA ARG A 153 13.11 0.01 1.69
C ARG A 153 14.08 -1.07 1.24
N ALA A 154 14.38 -2.03 2.11
CA ALA A 154 15.26 -3.14 1.78
C ALA A 154 14.71 -3.96 0.60
N ALA A 155 13.40 -4.25 0.60
CA ALA A 155 12.73 -4.92 -0.51
C ALA A 155 12.79 -4.08 -1.80
N ALA A 156 12.52 -2.78 -1.73
CA ALA A 156 12.54 -1.91 -2.91
C ALA A 156 13.96 -1.81 -3.50
N LEU A 157 15.01 -1.73 -2.67
CA LEU A 157 16.39 -1.75 -3.14
C LEU A 157 16.74 -3.07 -3.85
N HIS A 158 16.27 -4.20 -3.32
CA HIS A 158 16.46 -5.52 -3.95
C HIS A 158 15.82 -5.59 -5.35
N GLU A 159 14.66 -4.95 -5.53
CA GLU A 159 13.87 -4.95 -6.76
C GLU A 159 14.23 -3.80 -7.72
N ASN A 160 15.43 -3.22 -7.61
CA ASN A 160 15.88 -2.06 -8.40
C ASN A 160 14.93 -0.84 -8.31
N GLY A 161 14.35 -0.62 -7.13
CA GLY A 161 13.30 0.37 -6.88
C GLY A 161 13.67 1.79 -7.29
N VAL A 162 14.94 2.20 -7.18
CA VAL A 162 15.34 3.54 -7.66
C VAL A 162 15.23 3.68 -9.17
N VAL A 163 15.56 2.63 -9.93
CA VAL A 163 15.35 2.63 -11.38
C VAL A 163 13.86 2.65 -11.69
N ALA A 164 13.07 1.80 -11.02
CA ALA A 164 11.62 1.75 -11.20
C ALA A 164 10.95 3.11 -10.93
N LEU A 165 11.34 3.81 -9.87
CA LEU A 165 10.80 5.12 -9.51
C LEU A 165 11.18 6.22 -10.51
N LEU A 166 12.40 6.18 -11.07
CA LEU A 166 12.98 7.33 -11.77
C LEU A 166 13.04 7.20 -13.30
N GLN A 167 13.02 6.00 -13.87
CA GLN A 167 13.25 5.79 -15.30
C GLN A 167 12.27 6.56 -16.20
N PHE A 168 11.02 6.69 -15.78
CA PHE A 168 9.96 7.36 -16.52
C PHE A 168 9.42 8.60 -15.80
N VAL A 169 10.15 9.11 -14.78
CA VAL A 169 9.64 10.16 -13.88
C VAL A 169 9.27 11.44 -14.61
N ASP A 170 10.01 11.81 -15.66
CA ASP A 170 9.79 13.04 -16.44
C ASP A 170 8.42 13.09 -17.15
N PHE A 171 7.75 11.93 -17.31
CA PHE A 171 6.41 11.84 -17.91
C PHE A 171 5.27 12.08 -16.92
N PHE A 172 5.54 12.08 -15.62
CA PHE A 172 4.53 12.31 -14.59
C PHE A 172 4.35 13.81 -14.28
N ALA A 173 3.23 14.14 -13.64
CA ALA A 173 3.01 15.47 -13.08
C ALA A 173 4.06 15.81 -12.02
N VAL A 174 4.44 17.09 -11.90
CA VAL A 174 5.52 17.56 -11.02
C VAL A 174 5.36 17.06 -9.58
N ASP A 175 4.15 17.02 -9.04
CA ASP A 175 3.90 16.52 -7.68
C ASP A 175 4.25 15.04 -7.53
N VAL A 176 3.96 14.21 -8.54
CA VAL A 176 4.36 12.80 -8.56
C VAL A 176 5.88 12.66 -8.73
N GLN A 177 6.51 13.54 -9.51
CA GLN A 177 7.97 13.56 -9.63
C GLN A 177 8.65 13.88 -8.29
N ARG A 178 8.12 14.84 -7.53
CA ARG A 178 8.60 15.14 -6.16
C ARG A 178 8.47 13.92 -5.25
N THR A 179 7.32 13.24 -5.26
CA THR A 179 7.12 11.99 -4.51
C THR A 179 8.13 10.91 -4.91
N ALA A 180 8.37 10.72 -6.21
CA ALA A 180 9.35 9.76 -6.70
C ALA A 180 10.77 10.11 -6.23
N ALA A 181 11.18 11.38 -6.34
CA ALA A 181 12.48 11.87 -5.91
C ALA A 181 12.69 11.69 -4.39
N ARG A 182 11.68 12.05 -3.59
CA ARG A 182 11.69 11.83 -2.13
C ARG A 182 11.81 10.36 -1.77
N THR A 183 11.04 9.50 -2.45
CA THR A 183 11.07 8.06 -2.20
C THR A 183 12.43 7.47 -2.59
N ALA A 184 13.01 7.90 -3.71
CA ALA A 184 14.36 7.51 -4.10
C ALA A 184 15.40 7.94 -3.06
N ALA A 185 15.30 9.16 -2.50
CA ALA A 185 16.16 9.62 -1.41
C ALA A 185 16.02 8.77 -0.15
N LEU A 186 14.80 8.35 0.19
CA LEU A 186 14.57 7.41 1.28
C LEU A 186 15.24 6.05 1.04
N LEU A 187 15.24 5.54 -0.19
CA LEU A 187 15.96 4.30 -0.53
C LEU A 187 17.48 4.48 -0.44
N CYS A 188 17.99 5.70 -0.61
CA CYS A 188 19.41 6.01 -0.52
C CYS A 188 19.92 6.21 0.92
N THR A 189 19.08 6.03 1.96
CA THR A 189 19.49 6.27 3.35
C THR A 189 20.48 5.26 3.92
N ASP A 190 20.51 4.04 3.35
CA ASP A 190 21.31 2.94 3.89
C ASP A 190 22.67 2.88 3.17
N ALA A 191 23.75 2.60 3.91
CA ALA A 191 25.14 2.65 3.43
C ALA A 191 25.46 1.70 2.24
N THR A 192 24.53 0.82 1.87
CA THR A 192 24.62 -0.07 0.70
C THR A 192 24.06 0.55 -0.58
N SER A 193 23.52 1.77 -0.54
CA SER A 193 22.81 2.42 -1.65
C SER A 193 23.72 2.81 -2.83
N ILE A 194 24.87 3.46 -2.61
CA ILE A 194 25.72 3.89 -3.74
C ILE A 194 26.24 2.71 -4.59
N PRO A 195 26.79 1.63 -4.01
CA PRO A 195 27.24 0.48 -4.80
C PRO A 195 26.10 -0.20 -5.58
N THR A 196 24.90 -0.29 -5.00
CA THR A 196 23.73 -0.86 -5.70
C THR A 196 23.21 0.07 -6.79
N LEU A 197 23.22 1.38 -6.58
CA LEU A 197 22.87 2.36 -7.62
C LEU A 197 23.84 2.31 -8.82
N GLN A 198 25.11 2.06 -8.56
CA GLN A 198 26.12 1.92 -9.61
C GLN A 198 25.92 0.64 -10.43
N SER A 199 25.59 -0.48 -9.80
CA SER A 199 25.40 -1.76 -10.49
C SER A 199 24.08 -1.82 -11.28
N THR A 200 23.06 -1.08 -10.85
CA THR A 200 21.70 -1.12 -11.41
C THR A 200 21.42 -0.02 -12.43
N GLY A 201 22.31 0.96 -12.57
CA GLY A 201 22.12 2.13 -13.44
C GLY A 201 21.33 3.27 -12.81
N GLY A 202 20.89 3.12 -11.55
CA GLY A 202 20.13 4.15 -10.82
C GLY A 202 20.91 5.45 -10.58
N LEU A 203 22.25 5.40 -10.53
CA LEU A 203 23.08 6.59 -10.27
C LEU A 203 22.87 7.70 -11.31
N GLN A 204 22.71 7.34 -12.59
CA GLN A 204 22.49 8.33 -13.65
C GLN A 204 21.11 9.00 -13.54
N LEU A 205 20.10 8.24 -13.10
CA LEU A 205 18.75 8.75 -12.87
C LEU A 205 18.72 9.71 -11.68
N VAL A 206 19.41 9.36 -10.59
CA VAL A 206 19.59 10.27 -9.43
C VAL A 206 20.31 11.55 -9.84
N HIS A 207 21.38 11.45 -10.63
CA HIS A 207 22.07 12.63 -11.14
C HIS A 207 21.16 13.50 -12.02
N ALA A 208 20.25 12.90 -12.79
CA ALA A 208 19.28 13.67 -13.58
C ALA A 208 18.37 14.55 -12.72
N LEU A 209 17.98 14.11 -11.52
CA LEU A 209 17.16 14.90 -10.58
C LEU A 209 17.83 16.23 -10.20
N THR A 210 19.16 16.26 -10.06
CA THR A 210 19.93 17.47 -9.72
C THR A 210 19.89 18.55 -10.79
N ARG A 211 19.41 18.21 -12.00
CA ARG A 211 19.27 19.12 -13.14
C ARG A 211 17.81 19.53 -13.38
N SER A 212 16.89 19.17 -12.48
CA SER A 212 15.50 19.60 -12.55
C SER A 212 15.37 21.11 -12.36
N PHE A 213 14.28 21.67 -12.89
CA PHE A 213 13.88 23.06 -12.64
C PHE A 213 13.12 23.21 -11.31
N ASP A 214 12.68 22.10 -10.71
CA ASP A 214 11.99 22.09 -9.43
C ASP A 214 12.98 21.93 -8.27
N ALA A 215 12.96 22.89 -7.35
CA ALA A 215 13.93 22.94 -6.24
C ALA A 215 13.81 21.74 -5.29
N ASP A 216 12.61 21.18 -5.11
CA ASP A 216 12.37 20.05 -4.21
C ASP A 216 12.93 18.75 -4.81
N ILE A 217 12.74 18.57 -6.12
CA ILE A 217 13.34 17.45 -6.86
C ILE A 217 14.87 17.53 -6.82
N VAL A 218 15.45 18.73 -7.04
CA VAL A 218 16.90 18.94 -6.95
C VAL A 218 17.43 18.62 -5.55
N TYR A 219 16.74 19.08 -4.51
CA TYR A 219 17.11 18.81 -3.12
C TYR A 219 17.21 17.30 -2.86
N HIS A 220 16.19 16.53 -3.24
CA HIS A 220 16.21 15.08 -3.07
C HIS A 220 17.26 14.38 -3.93
N GLY A 221 17.52 14.87 -5.14
CA GLY A 221 18.63 14.38 -5.97
C GLY A 221 20.00 14.55 -5.30
N ILE A 222 20.23 15.69 -4.63
CA ILE A 222 21.47 15.95 -3.88
C ILE A 222 21.52 15.08 -2.62
N ASP A 223 20.42 15.00 -1.85
CA ASP A 223 20.34 14.17 -0.64
C ASP A 223 20.61 12.67 -0.92
N CYS A 224 20.23 12.17 -2.11
CA CYS A 224 20.59 10.83 -2.55
C CYS A 224 22.11 10.65 -2.74
N LEU A 225 22.82 11.66 -3.26
CA LEU A 225 24.24 11.59 -3.62
C LEU A 225 25.18 11.86 -2.45
N ASP A 226 24.71 12.57 -1.44
CA ASP A 226 25.49 12.95 -0.26
C ASP A 226 25.59 11.84 0.81
N ARG A 227 24.80 10.76 0.68
CA ARG A 227 24.70 9.64 1.64
C ARG A 227 25.57 8.45 1.25
#